data_AF-A0A5N5UAP8-F1
#
_entry.id   AF-A0A5N5UAP8-F1
#
_cell.length_a   1.000
_cell.length_b   1.000
_cell.length_c   1.000
_cell.angle_alpha   90.00
_cell.angle_beta   90.00
_cell.angle_gamma   90.00
#
_symmetry.space_group_name_H-M   'P 1'
#
loop_
_entity.id
_entity.type
_entity.pdbx_description
1 polymer ?
#
loop_
_entity_poly.entity_id
_entity_poly.type
_entity_poly.pdbx_seq_one_letter_code
_entity_poly.pdbx_strand_id
1 'polypeptide(L)'
;MLFVVAYSRAARRTLRNLRREHEETVVREFGRAALLEPTGHGALLACRLRERYPDAVRVERTRPFNEFAVPEIHEAAVAYENEASKYTPYARFASGTDHPDPDTLRDRTLDAGL
;
A
#
# COMPACT_ATOMS: atom_id res chain seq x y z
N MET A 1 -1.94 9.22 -5.60
CA MET A 1 -1.65 8.22 -6.66
C MET A 1 -2.92 7.46 -6.98
N LEU A 2 -2.99 6.82 -8.15
CA LEU A 2 -4.06 5.89 -8.49
C LEU A 2 -3.53 4.47 -8.34
N PHE A 3 -4.02 3.74 -7.36
CA PHE A 3 -3.66 2.35 -7.14
C PHE A 3 -4.60 1.45 -7.94
N VAL A 4 -4.04 0.66 -8.85
CA VAL A 4 -4.77 -0.24 -9.73
C VAL A 4 -4.35 -1.67 -9.44
N VAL A 5 -5.30 -2.54 -9.10
CA VAL A 5 -5.07 -3.97 -8.85
C VAL A 5 -5.84 -4.80 -9.84
N ALA A 6 -5.17 -5.73 -10.52
CA ALA A 6 -5.77 -6.67 -11.45
C ALA A 6 -5.75 -8.10 -10.87
N TYR A 7 -6.93 -8.72 -10.73
CA TYR A 7 -7.09 -10.05 -10.12
C TYR A 7 -7.02 -11.18 -11.15
N SER A 8 -7.63 -10.99 -12.33
CA SER A 8 -7.63 -12.02 -13.38
C SER A 8 -6.30 -12.05 -14.15
N ARG A 9 -5.99 -13.19 -14.79
CA ARG A 9 -4.80 -13.31 -15.66
C ARG A 9 -4.88 -12.36 -16.86
N ALA A 10 -6.08 -12.20 -17.45
CA ALA A 10 -6.32 -11.30 -18.57
C ALA A 10 -6.11 -9.83 -18.18
N ALA A 11 -6.69 -9.39 -17.06
CA ALA A 11 -6.51 -8.03 -16.55
C ALA A 11 -5.05 -7.72 -16.23
N ARG A 12 -4.32 -8.67 -15.62
CA ARG A 12 -2.88 -8.51 -15.34
C ARG A 12 -2.04 -8.38 -16.60
N ARG A 13 -2.36 -9.15 -17.65
CA ARG A 13 -1.71 -9.04 -18.95
C ARG A 13 -1.95 -7.66 -19.56
N THR A 14 -3.18 -7.17 -19.54
CA THR A 14 -3.51 -5.83 -20.04
C THR A 14 -2.84 -4.73 -19.23
N LEU A 15 -2.84 -4.82 -17.90
CA LEU A 15 -2.12 -3.88 -17.03
C LEU A 15 -0.61 -3.87 -17.34
N ARG A 16 0.01 -5.04 -17.55
CA ARG A 16 1.41 -5.11 -17.98
C ARG A 16 1.67 -4.40 -19.31
N ASN A 17 0.80 -4.58 -20.29
CA ASN A 17 0.97 -3.94 -21.59
C ASN A 17 0.79 -2.41 -21.47
N LEU A 18 -0.24 -1.97 -20.74
CA LEU A 18 -0.50 -0.56 -20.47
C LEU A 18 0.69 0.13 -19.80
N ARG A 19 1.29 -0.51 -18.79
CA ARG A 19 2.49 0.01 -18.11
C ARG A 19 3.67 0.22 -19.07
N ARG A 20 3.91 -0.73 -19.97
CA ARG A 20 4.99 -0.64 -20.98
C ARG A 20 4.74 0.40 -22.05
N GLU A 21 3.47 0.66 -22.37
CA GLU A 21 3.08 1.64 -23.38
C GLU A 21 3.09 3.07 -22.84
N HIS A 22 2.89 3.22 -21.53
CA HIS A 22 2.73 4.51 -20.85
C HIS A 22 3.62 4.59 -19.60
N GLU A 23 4.91 4.29 -19.75
CA GLU A 23 5.88 4.25 -18.65
C GLU A 23 5.93 5.58 -17.89
N GLU A 24 5.71 6.71 -18.58
CA GLU A 24 5.65 8.05 -17.99
C GLU A 24 4.49 8.24 -17.00
N THR A 25 3.45 7.43 -17.13
CA THR A 25 2.27 7.49 -16.24
C THR A 25 2.42 6.55 -15.03
N VAL A 26 3.44 5.68 -15.00
CA VAL A 26 3.65 4.66 -13.97
C VAL A 26 4.60 5.17 -12.89
N VAL A 27 4.11 5.31 -11.66
CA VAL A 27 4.91 5.65 -10.49
C VAL A 27 5.64 4.43 -9.94
N ARG A 28 4.96 3.28 -9.86
CA ARG A 28 5.54 2.03 -9.33
C ARG A 28 4.78 0.79 -9.79
N GLU A 29 5.51 -0.31 -9.95
CA GLU A 29 4.94 -1.60 -10.36
C GLU A 29 4.99 -2.66 -9.24
N PHE A 30 3.94 -3.49 -9.18
CA PHE A 30 3.82 -4.56 -8.19
C PHE A 30 3.22 -5.82 -8.82
N GLY A 31 3.84 -6.40 -9.84
CA GLY A 31 3.38 -7.64 -10.49
C GLY A 31 1.93 -7.58 -11.00
N ARG A 32 0.95 -7.85 -10.11
CA ARG A 32 -0.51 -7.73 -10.30
C ARG A 32 -1.10 -6.32 -10.11
N ALA A 33 -0.35 -5.37 -9.57
CA ALA A 33 -0.81 -4.02 -9.31
C ALA A 33 0.18 -2.95 -9.82
N ALA A 34 -0.29 -1.70 -9.87
CA ALA A 34 0.50 -0.54 -10.27
C ALA A 34 0.00 0.72 -9.52
N LEU A 35 0.92 1.64 -9.25
CA LEU A 35 0.59 3.01 -8.91
C LEU A 35 0.77 3.86 -10.16
N LEU A 36 -0.29 4.53 -10.58
CA LEU A 36 -0.26 5.51 -11.66
C LEU A 36 -0.24 6.93 -11.08
N GLU A 37 0.30 7.85 -11.86
CA GLU A 37 0.19 9.27 -11.56
C GLU A 37 -1.28 9.69 -11.51
N PRO A 38 -1.67 10.57 -10.57
CA PRO A 38 -3.06 11.04 -10.45
C PRO A 38 -3.40 12.13 -11.49
N THR A 39 -2.97 11.93 -12.73
CA THR A 39 -3.25 12.82 -13.88
C THR A 39 -4.54 12.38 -14.59
N GLY A 40 -5.06 13.23 -15.49
CA GLY A 40 -6.19 12.86 -16.34
C GLY A 40 -5.92 11.63 -17.20
N HIS A 41 -4.69 11.48 -17.71
CA HIS A 41 -4.27 10.31 -18.48
C HIS A 41 -4.23 9.04 -17.61
N GLY A 42 -3.62 9.11 -16.42
CA GLY A 42 -3.60 7.99 -15.47
C GLY A 42 -5.02 7.55 -15.05
N ALA A 43 -5.92 8.51 -14.84
CA ALA A 43 -7.32 8.24 -14.54
C ALA A 43 -8.04 7.55 -15.72
N LEU A 44 -7.85 8.03 -16.95
CA LEU A 44 -8.42 7.41 -18.15
C LEU A 44 -7.96 5.96 -18.30
N LEU A 45 -6.65 5.72 -18.15
CA LEU A 45 -6.05 4.38 -18.24
C LEU A 45 -6.60 3.43 -17.18
N ALA A 46 -6.70 3.87 -15.92
CA ALA A 46 -7.27 3.09 -14.83
C ALA A 46 -8.75 2.76 -15.05
N CYS A 47 -9.56 3.76 -15.42
CA CYS A 47 -10.98 3.57 -15.70
C CYS A 47 -11.21 2.63 -16.90
N ARG A 48 -10.47 2.81 -17.99
CA ARG A 48 -10.56 1.93 -19.17
C ARG A 48 -10.24 0.47 -18.82
N LEU A 49 -9.23 0.25 -17.98
CA LEU A 49 -8.90 -1.11 -17.53
C LEU A 49 -10.02 -1.71 -16.68
N ARG A 50 -10.64 -0.91 -15.80
CA ARG A 50 -11.79 -1.33 -14.98
C ARG A 50 -13.01 -1.65 -15.83
N GLU A 51 -13.38 -0.78 -16.75
CA GLU A 51 -14.51 -1.02 -17.67
C GLU A 51 -14.31 -2.28 -18.52
N ARG A 52 -13.07 -2.55 -18.95
CA ARG A 52 -12.75 -3.77 -19.69
C ARG A 52 -12.86 -5.04 -18.85
N TYR A 53 -12.67 -4.93 -17.54
CA TYR A 53 -12.67 -6.07 -16.61
C TYR A 53 -13.35 -5.71 -15.27
N PRO A 54 -14.69 -5.49 -15.26
CA PRO A 54 -15.39 -4.85 -14.13
C PRO A 54 -15.19 -5.54 -12.77
N ASP A 55 -15.20 -6.87 -12.75
CA ASP A 55 -15.07 -7.67 -11.52
C ASP A 55 -13.63 -8.09 -11.20
N ALA A 56 -12.69 -7.75 -12.08
CA ALA A 56 -11.30 -8.20 -11.97
C ALA A 56 -10.30 -7.06 -11.83
N VAL A 57 -10.78 -5.81 -11.70
CA VAL A 57 -9.94 -4.62 -11.54
C VAL A 57 -10.51 -3.71 -10.47
N ARG A 58 -9.68 -3.38 -9.48
CA ARG A 58 -9.97 -2.36 -8.47
C ARG A 58 -9.11 -1.13 -8.71
N VAL A 59 -9.71 0.05 -8.57
CA VAL A 59 -9.03 1.33 -8.69
C VAL A 59 -9.33 2.14 -7.44
N GLU A 60 -8.28 2.62 -6.76
CA GLU A 60 -8.38 3.44 -5.56
C GLU A 60 -7.53 4.69 -5.70
N ARG A 61 -8.02 5.82 -5.16
CA ARG A 61 -7.19 7.02 -5.00
C ARG A 61 -6.49 6.92 -3.64
N THR A 62 -5.17 6.77 -3.67
CA THR A 62 -4.37 6.58 -2.45
C THR A 62 -3.40 7.74 -2.23
N ARG A 63 -3.00 7.92 -0.98
CA ARG A 63 -1.87 8.76 -0.57
C ARG A 63 -0.79 7.86 0.03
N PRO A 64 0.50 8.22 -0.09
CA PRO A 64 1.54 7.54 0.70
C PRO A 64 1.21 7.66 2.19
N PHE A 65 1.49 6.60 2.95
CA PHE A 65 1.44 6.64 4.39
C PHE A 65 2.65 7.41 4.91
N ASN A 66 2.46 8.38 5.81
CA ASN A 66 3.56 9.08 6.46
C ASN A 66 3.83 8.48 7.85
N GLU A 67 4.78 7.56 7.96
CA GLU A 67 5.12 6.95 9.25
C GLU A 67 5.58 7.95 10.33
N PHE A 68 6.11 9.11 9.92
CA PHE A 68 6.57 10.15 10.85
C PHE A 68 5.43 10.95 11.49
N ALA A 69 4.19 10.82 10.98
CA ALA A 69 3.01 11.38 11.62
C ALA A 69 2.49 10.52 12.78
N VAL A 70 3.04 9.31 12.95
CA VAL A 70 2.80 8.38 14.07
C VAL A 70 4.15 7.92 14.66
N PRO A 71 4.94 8.85 15.23
CA PRO A 71 6.31 8.59 15.67
C PRO A 71 6.41 7.39 16.61
N GLU A 72 5.46 7.20 17.52
CA GLU A 72 5.42 6.07 18.45
C GLU A 72 5.30 4.70 17.75
N ILE A 73 4.62 4.63 16.61
CA ILE A 73 4.52 3.41 15.78
C ILE A 73 5.82 3.22 15.00
N HIS A 74 6.36 4.30 14.43
CA HIS A 74 7.62 4.27 13.71
C HIS A 74 8.77 3.82 14.60
N GLU A 75 8.93 4.45 15.76
CA GLU A 75 9.97 4.13 16.75
C GLU A 75 9.84 2.69 17.25
N ALA A 76 8.62 2.22 17.53
CA ALA A 76 8.42 0.84 17.95
C ALA A 76 8.76 -0.18 16.85
N ALA A 77 8.44 0.11 15.58
CA ALA A 77 8.80 -0.75 14.45
C ALA A 77 10.31 -0.80 14.25
N VAL A 78 11.00 0.35 14.35
CA VAL A 78 12.46 0.44 14.25
C VAL A 78 13.14 -0.31 15.39
N ALA A 79 12.70 -0.10 16.63
CA ALA A 79 13.25 -0.80 17.80
C ALA A 79 13.04 -2.31 17.70
N TYR A 80 11.84 -2.75 17.33
CA TYR A 80 11.52 -4.17 17.19
C TYR A 80 12.39 -4.86 16.14
N GLU A 81 12.54 -4.30 14.95
CA GLU A 81 13.33 -4.92 13.88
C GLU A 81 14.84 -4.90 14.17
N ASN A 82 15.33 -3.93 14.95
CA ASN A 82 16.77 -3.82 15.27
C ASN A 82 17.18 -4.62 16.51
N GLU A 83 16.29 -4.74 17.50
CA GLU A 83 16.64 -5.27 18.83
C GLU A 83 16.02 -6.65 19.10
N ALA A 84 14.85 -6.94 18.54
CA ALA A 84 14.21 -8.22 18.80
C ALA A 84 14.92 -9.36 18.05
N SER A 85 15.04 -10.50 18.73
CA SER A 85 15.38 -11.74 18.05
C SER A 85 14.25 -12.11 17.06
N LYS A 86 14.60 -12.70 15.91
CA LYS A 86 13.64 -13.22 14.92
C LYS A 86 12.59 -14.20 15.48
N TYR A 87 12.81 -14.73 16.68
CA TYR A 87 11.89 -15.65 17.36
C TYR A 87 11.06 -14.98 18.47
N THR A 88 11.24 -13.69 18.71
CA THR A 88 10.50 -12.92 19.70
C THR A 88 9.37 -12.18 19.01
N PRO A 89 8.09 -12.52 19.26
CA PRO A 89 6.96 -11.76 18.71
C PRO A 89 6.89 -10.36 19.32
N TYR A 90 6.36 -9.41 18.56
CA TYR A 90 6.22 -8.00 18.98
C TYR A 90 5.53 -7.84 20.35
N ALA A 91 4.47 -8.61 20.63
CA ALA A 91 3.79 -8.55 21.92
C ALA A 91 4.72 -8.81 23.13
N ARG A 92 5.65 -9.78 22.98
CA ARG A 92 6.63 -10.08 24.02
C ARG A 92 7.73 -9.02 24.09
N PHE A 93 8.11 -8.46 22.95
CA PHE A 93 9.10 -7.38 22.88
C PHE A 93 8.57 -6.09 23.53
N ALA A 94 7.35 -5.68 23.20
CA ALA A 94 6.73 -4.47 23.72
C ALA A 94 6.47 -4.57 25.25
N SER A 95 6.20 -5.78 25.75
CA SER A 95 6.00 -6.03 27.18
C SER A 95 7.21 -5.61 28.01
N GLY A 96 7.06 -4.57 28.82
CA GLY A 96 8.13 -4.03 29.66
C GLY A 96 8.95 -2.92 28.98
N THR A 97 8.50 -2.41 27.84
CA THR A 97 9.03 -1.22 27.16
C THR A 97 7.97 -0.11 27.14
N ASP A 98 8.35 1.09 26.73
CA ASP A 98 7.41 2.20 26.51
C ASP A 98 6.69 2.11 25.14
N HIS A 99 6.93 1.05 24.37
CA HIS A 99 6.28 0.85 23.07
C HIS A 99 4.82 0.42 23.22
N PRO A 100 3.94 0.81 22.27
CA PRO A 100 2.51 0.53 22.37
C PRO A 100 2.22 -0.97 22.33
N ASP A 101 1.34 -1.42 23.24
CA ASP A 101 0.86 -2.79 23.27
C ASP A 101 0.01 -3.11 22.02
N PRO A 102 0.09 -4.35 21.46
CA PRO A 102 -0.67 -4.73 20.28
C PRO A 102 -2.19 -4.60 20.38
N ASP A 103 -2.81 -4.76 21.55
CA ASP A 103 -4.24 -4.53 21.74
C ASP A 103 -4.57 -3.04 21.57
N THR A 104 -3.75 -2.16 22.14
CA THR A 104 -3.88 -0.71 21.96
C THR A 104 -3.75 -0.31 20.49
N LEU A 105 -2.82 -0.93 19.75
CA LEU A 105 -2.65 -0.68 18.31
C LEU A 105 -3.83 -1.16 17.47
N ARG A 106 -4.50 -2.26 17.85
CA ARG A 106 -5.67 -2.79 17.13
C ARG A 106 -6.88 -1.88 17.24
N ASP A 107 -7.11 -1.32 18.43
CA ASP A 107 -8.28 -0.49 18.71
C ASP A 107 -8.08 0.96 18.26
N ARG A 108 -6.84 1.37 18.03
CA ARG A 108 -6.51 2.71 17.56
C ARG A 108 -6.90 2.89 16.09
N THR A 109 -7.72 3.90 15.85
CA THR A 109 -7.98 4.40 14.50
C THR A 109 -6.89 5.38 14.08
N LEU A 110 -6.42 5.26 12.85
CA LEU A 110 -5.60 6.29 12.19
C LEU A 110 -6.52 7.17 11.35
N ASP A 111 -6.50 8.47 11.60
CA ASP A 111 -7.31 9.40 10.83
C ASP A 111 -6.93 9.36 9.35
N ALA A 112 -7.94 9.44 8.48
CA ALA A 112 -7.79 9.45 7.02
C ALA A 112 -7.13 10.77 6.56
N GLY A 113 -5.85 10.93 6.84
CA GLY A 113 -5.10 12.16 6.62
C GLY A 113 -3.64 12.10 7.04
N LEU A 114 -3.27 11.11 7.87
CA LEU A 114 -1.88 10.74 8.17
C LEU A 114 -1.22 10.08 6.94
#